data_AF-A0A358L9Q6-F1
#
_entry.id   AF-A0A358L9Q6-F1
#
_cell.length_a   1.000
_cell.length_b   1.000
_cell.length_c   1.000
_cell.angle_alpha   90.00
_cell.angle_beta   90.00
_cell.angle_gamma   90.00
#
_symmetry.space_group_name_H-M   'P 1'
#
loop_
_entity.id
_entity.type
_entity.pdbx_description
1 polymer ?
#
loop_
_entity_poly.entity_id
_entity_poly.type
_entity_poly.pdbx_seq_one_letter_code
_entity_poly.pdbx_strand_id
1 'polypeptide(L)'
;MKRLIIGISGASGVIYGIRTLQILQQVDGVETHLVMSQAARQTLALESDYSVRDVQAMADVVHDARDIAASISSGSFKTDGMAILPCSMKTLSGIVHSYKIGRAVQ
;
A
#
# COMPACT_ATOMS: atom_id res chain seq x y z
N MET A 1 -5.30 11.77 -15.51
CA MET A 1 -4.96 11.46 -14.11
C MET A 1 -4.56 10.00 -14.06
N LYS A 2 -3.32 9.72 -13.66
CA LYS A 2 -2.74 8.37 -13.53
C LYS A 2 -3.06 7.85 -12.14
N ARG A 3 -3.40 6.57 -12.02
CA ARG A 3 -3.73 5.95 -10.72
C ARG A 3 -2.68 4.93 -10.34
N LEU A 4 -2.05 5.12 -9.19
CA LEU A 4 -1.00 4.23 -8.68
C LEU A 4 -1.43 3.61 -7.36
N ILE A 5 -1.34 2.28 -7.27
CA ILE A 5 -1.58 1.57 -6.02
C ILE A 5 -0.26 1.46 -5.26
N ILE A 6 -0.27 1.88 -3.99
CA ILE A 6 0.88 1.80 -3.09
C ILE A 6 0.54 0.82 -1.96
N GLY A 7 1.21 -0.32 -1.99
CA GLY A 7 1.13 -1.33 -0.94
C GLY A 7 2.25 -1.15 0.08
N ILE A 8 1.92 -1.18 1.37
CA ILE A 8 2.91 -1.26 2.44
C ILE A 8 2.69 -2.58 3.20
N SER A 9 3.72 -3.44 3.23
CA SER A 9 3.70 -4.72 3.93
C SER A 9 4.64 -4.73 5.14
N GLY A 10 4.50 -5.74 6.01
CA GLY A 10 5.32 -5.87 7.24
C GLY A 10 6.72 -6.42 7.00
N ALA A 11 7.51 -5.74 6.18
CA ALA A 11 8.96 -5.92 6.08
C ALA A 11 9.66 -4.66 6.59
N SER A 12 10.94 -4.78 6.94
CA SER A 12 11.73 -3.62 7.36
C SER A 12 11.90 -2.61 6.24
N GLY A 13 12.06 -1.34 6.60
CA GLY A 13 12.21 -0.23 5.66
C GLY A 13 10.88 0.45 5.34
N VAL A 14 9.99 0.60 6.34
CA VAL A 14 8.69 1.28 6.16
C VAL A 14 8.85 2.70 5.59
N ILE A 15 9.98 3.34 5.88
CA ILE A 15 10.34 4.68 5.39
C ILE A 15 10.30 4.78 3.85
N TYR A 16 10.57 3.70 3.11
CA TYR A 16 10.51 3.73 1.65
C TYR A 16 9.07 3.89 1.15
N GLY A 17 8.09 3.26 1.81
CA GLY A 17 6.67 3.44 1.51
C GLY A 17 6.21 4.87 1.82
N ILE A 18 6.58 5.37 3.00
CA ILE A 18 6.27 6.74 3.45
C ILE A 18 6.84 7.76 2.46
N ARG A 19 8.13 7.63 2.12
CA ARG A 19 8.80 8.59 1.24
C ARG A 19 8.25 8.54 -0.18
N THR A 20 7.85 7.36 -0.66
CA THR A 20 7.17 7.21 -1.95
C THR A 20 5.86 8.01 -1.97
N LEU A 21 5.01 7.86 -0.94
CA LEU A 21 3.77 8.64 -0.85
C LEU A 21 4.04 10.14 -0.82
N GLN A 22 4.96 10.61 0.03
CA GLN A 22 5.32 12.03 0.12
C GLN A 22 5.80 12.61 -1.22
N ILE A 23 6.58 11.85 -2.00
CA ILE A 23 7.03 12.30 -3.32
C ILE A 23 5.87 12.32 -4.30
N LEU A 24 5.06 11.26 -4.35
CA LEU A 24 3.93 11.16 -5.28
C LEU A 24 2.86 12.22 -5.03
N GLN A 25 2.66 12.65 -3.78
CA GLN A 25 1.78 13.79 -3.47
C GLN A 25 2.18 15.10 -4.14
N GLN A 26 3.46 15.26 -4.50
CA GLN A 26 3.95 16.46 -5.19
C GLN A 26 3.89 16.32 -6.72
N VAL A 27 3.42 15.18 -7.25
CA VAL A 27 3.37 14.92 -8.68
C VAL A 27 1.96 15.16 -9.19
N ASP A 28 1.78 16.25 -9.95
CA ASP A 28 0.50 16.59 -10.53
C ASP A 28 -0.06 15.47 -11.43
N GLY A 29 -1.35 15.23 -11.28
CA GLY A 29 -2.08 14.26 -12.09
C GLY A 29 -1.82 12.80 -11.72
N VAL A 30 -1.20 12.51 -10.56
CA VAL A 30 -1.14 11.17 -9.95
C VAL A 30 -2.14 11.08 -8.80
N GLU A 31 -2.96 10.03 -8.79
CA GLU A 31 -3.87 9.65 -7.70
C GLU A 31 -3.32 8.37 -7.05
N THR A 32 -3.07 8.42 -5.76
CA THR A 32 -2.49 7.33 -4.97
C THR A 32 -3.56 6.56 -4.20
N HIS A 33 -3.55 5.23 -4.37
CA HIS A 33 -4.40 4.31 -3.61
C HIS A 33 -3.54 3.51 -2.64
N LEU A 34 -3.62 3.81 -1.35
CA LEU A 34 -2.84 3.15 -0.31
C LEU A 34 -3.56 1.91 0.24
N VAL A 35 -2.79 0.83 0.39
CA VAL A 35 -3.19 -0.38 1.14
C VAL A 35 -2.09 -0.73 2.14
N MET A 36 -2.45 -0.83 3.42
CA MET A 36 -1.51 -1.22 4.48
C MET A 36 -1.95 -2.51 5.16
N SER A 37 -1.08 -3.53 5.14
CA SER A 37 -1.29 -4.76 5.91
C SER A 37 -1.22 -4.50 7.43
N GLN A 38 -1.78 -5.39 8.23
CA GLN A 38 -1.66 -5.31 9.69
C GLN A 38 -0.20 -5.33 10.15
N ALA A 39 0.63 -6.17 9.54
CA ALA A 39 2.05 -6.28 9.87
C ALA A 39 2.82 -4.98 9.51
N ALA A 40 2.44 -4.29 8.43
CA ALA A 40 3.01 -2.99 8.08
C ALA A 40 2.77 -1.93 9.16
N ARG A 41 1.57 -1.92 9.76
CA ARG A 41 1.23 -1.00 10.86
C ARG A 41 2.09 -1.26 12.10
N GLN A 42 2.43 -2.53 12.36
CA GLN A 42 3.33 -2.90 13.45
C GLN A 42 4.77 -2.46 13.16
N THR A 43 5.27 -2.71 11.94
CA THR A 43 6.60 -2.24 11.54
C THR A 43 6.71 -0.72 11.56
N LEU A 44 5.66 -0.01 11.13
CA LEU A 44 5.60 1.45 11.18
C LEU A 44 5.88 1.99 12.59
N ALA A 45 5.21 1.42 13.59
CA ALA A 45 5.34 1.81 14.99
C ALA A 45 6.71 1.44 15.60
N LEU A 46 7.45 0.51 14.99
CA LEU A 46 8.78 0.10 15.44
C LEU A 46 9.91 0.90 14.78
N GLU A 47 9.71 1.36 13.55
CA GLU A 47 10.78 1.93 12.72
C GLU A 47 10.64 3.44 12.47
N SER A 48 9.54 4.07 12.90
CA SER A 48 9.30 5.49 12.62
C SER A 48 8.41 6.15 13.67
N ASP A 49 8.49 7.48 13.73
CA ASP A 49 7.64 8.32 14.57
C ASP A 49 6.26 8.62 13.95
N TYR A 50 6.01 8.15 12.72
CA TYR A 50 4.72 8.37 12.06
C TYR A 50 3.65 7.44 12.60
N SER A 51 2.47 7.99 12.87
CA SER A 51 1.28 7.18 13.12
C SER A 51 0.72 6.62 11.81
N VAL A 52 -0.11 5.57 11.92
CA VAL A 52 -0.85 5.04 10.76
C VAL A 52 -1.69 6.13 10.09
N ARG A 53 -2.26 7.07 10.88
CA ARG A 53 -3.06 8.17 10.35
C ARG A 53 -2.23 9.15 9.53
N ASP A 54 -1.00 9.43 9.97
CA ASP A 54 -0.10 10.32 9.24
C ASP A 54 0.22 9.74 7.86
N VAL A 55 0.54 8.46 7.78
CA VAL A 55 0.81 7.77 6.50
C VAL A 55 -0.44 7.70 5.64
N GLN A 56 -1.61 7.47 6.22
CA GLN A 56 -2.88 7.47 5.50
C GLN A 56 -3.23 8.83 4.89
N ALA A 57 -2.93 9.93 5.59
CA ALA A 57 -3.10 11.28 5.09
C ALA A 57 -2.12 11.63 3.95
N MET A 58 -1.10 10.81 3.72
CA MET A 58 -0.18 10.97 2.59
C MET A 58 -0.71 10.38 1.28
N ALA A 59 -1.88 9.73 1.27
CA ALA A 59 -2.48 9.13 0.08
C ALA A 59 -3.85 9.77 -0.23
N ASP A 60 -4.24 9.75 -1.51
CA ASP A 60 -5.54 10.29 -1.94
C ASP A 60 -6.72 9.40 -1.54
N VAL A 61 -6.51 8.07 -1.59
CA VAL A 61 -7.50 7.07 -1.21
C VAL A 61 -6.84 5.98 -0.37
N VAL A 62 -7.50 5.57 0.70
CA VAL A 62 -7.03 4.51 1.59
C VAL A 62 -8.02 3.36 1.59
N HIS A 63 -7.55 2.15 1.33
CA HIS A 63 -8.37 0.93 1.34
C HIS A 63 -7.96 0.02 2.50
N ASP A 64 -8.93 -0.62 3.16
CA ASP A 64 -8.62 -1.69 4.13
C ASP A 64 -8.20 -2.95 3.35
N ALA A 65 -7.10 -3.58 3.76
CA ALA A 65 -6.58 -4.80 3.11
C ALA A 65 -7.52 -6.03 3.21
N ARG A 66 -8.66 -5.91 3.87
CA ARG A 66 -9.72 -6.93 3.95
C ARG A 66 -10.96 -6.54 3.15
N ASP A 67 -11.03 -5.31 2.63
CA ASP A 67 -12.17 -4.83 1.87
C ASP A 67 -12.13 -5.37 0.44
N ILE A 68 -12.85 -6.47 0.22
CA ILE A 68 -12.97 -7.10 -1.10
C ILE A 68 -13.82 -6.28 -2.07
N ALA A 69 -14.57 -5.28 -1.59
CA ALA A 69 -15.41 -4.41 -2.39
C ALA A 69 -14.67 -3.10 -2.79
N ALA A 70 -13.40 -2.95 -2.40
CA ALA A 70 -12.57 -1.84 -2.80
C ALA A 70 -12.49 -1.72 -4.33
N SER A 71 -12.47 -0.49 -4.84
CA SER A 71 -12.44 -0.23 -6.29
C SER A 71 -11.25 -0.92 -6.97
N ILE A 72 -10.10 -0.94 -6.31
CA ILE A 72 -8.85 -1.54 -6.80
C ILE A 72 -8.91 -3.07 -6.92
N SER A 73 -9.89 -3.74 -6.31
CA SER A 73 -10.13 -5.18 -6.49
C SER A 73 -10.83 -5.51 -7.81
N SER A 74 -11.33 -4.52 -8.55
CA SER A 74 -12.01 -4.70 -9.84
C SER A 74 -11.09 -4.39 -11.01
N GLY A 75 -10.92 -5.33 -11.95
CA GLY A 75 -10.13 -5.11 -13.18
C GLY A 75 -10.73 -4.08 -14.17
N SER A 76 -11.97 -3.66 -13.93
CA SER A 76 -12.60 -2.55 -14.66
C SER A 76 -12.11 -1.18 -14.19
N PHE A 77 -11.61 -1.09 -12.94
CA PHE A 77 -10.98 0.09 -12.40
C PHE A 77 -9.54 0.18 -12.91
N LYS A 78 -9.30 0.99 -13.94
CA LYS A 78 -7.99 1.10 -14.57
C LYS A 78 -6.99 1.85 -13.68
N THR A 79 -5.83 1.23 -13.48
CA THR A 79 -4.66 1.79 -12.81
C THR A 79 -3.44 1.66 -13.71
N ASP A 80 -2.45 2.53 -13.50
CA ASP A 80 -1.17 2.52 -14.21
C ASP A 80 -0.19 1.50 -13.62
N GLY A 81 -0.49 0.96 -12.44
CA GLY A 81 0.29 -0.10 -11.81
C GLY A 81 0.17 -0.13 -10.29
N MET A 82 0.97 -1.02 -9.70
CA MET A 82 1.08 -1.20 -8.26
C MET A 82 2.55 -1.36 -7.85
N ALA A 83 2.93 -0.69 -6.77
CA ALA A 83 4.22 -0.87 -6.11
C ALA A 83 4.03 -1.28 -4.65
N ILE A 84 4.82 -2.25 -4.16
CA ILE A 84 4.77 -2.71 -2.77
C ILE A 84 6.10 -2.41 -2.09
N LEU A 85 6.09 -1.48 -1.13
CA LEU A 85 7.28 -0.86 -0.56
C LEU A 85 7.08 -0.63 0.95
N PRO A 86 7.75 -1.41 1.82
CA PRO A 86 8.51 -2.62 1.54
C PRO A 86 7.60 -3.83 1.27
N CYS A 87 8.12 -4.84 0.57
CA CYS A 87 7.44 -6.11 0.26
C CYS A 87 8.03 -7.26 1.10
N SER A 88 7.23 -7.84 1.99
CA SER A 88 7.63 -9.00 2.78
C SER A 88 7.59 -10.27 1.96
N MET A 89 8.44 -11.25 2.31
CA MET A 89 8.47 -12.55 1.63
C MET A 89 7.10 -13.26 1.67
N LYS A 90 6.31 -13.03 2.72
CA LYS A 90 4.92 -13.54 2.80
C LYS A 90 4.03 -12.92 1.72
N THR A 91 4.13 -11.60 1.50
CA THR A 91 3.35 -10.89 0.47
C THR A 91 3.81 -11.31 -0.92
N LEU A 92 5.12 -11.32 -1.17
CA LEU A 92 5.70 -11.75 -2.44
C LEU A 92 5.29 -13.19 -2.79
N SER A 93 5.44 -14.13 -1.84
CA SER A 93 5.03 -15.52 -2.05
C SER A 93 3.54 -15.65 -2.33
N GLY A 94 2.69 -14.89 -1.62
CA GLY A 94 1.25 -14.85 -1.89
C GLY A 94 0.92 -14.39 -3.32
N ILE A 95 1.62 -13.35 -3.81
CA ILE A 95 1.45 -12.84 -5.18
C ILE A 95 1.90 -13.89 -6.21
N VAL A 96 3.11 -14.45 -6.05
CA VAL A 96 3.68 -15.43 -7.00
C VAL A 96 2.80 -16.66 -7.13
N HIS A 97 2.24 -17.16 -6.02
CA HIS A 97 1.38 -18.33 -6.01
C HIS A 97 -0.10 -18.00 -6.23
N SER A 98 -0.45 -16.74 -6.51
CA SER A 98 -1.84 -16.28 -6.64
C SER A 98 -2.73 -16.67 -5.45
N TYR A 99 -2.14 -16.70 -4.26
CA TYR A 99 -2.81 -17.14 -3.05
C TYR A 99 -3.27 -15.96 -2.21
N LYS A 100 -4.59 -15.78 -2.13
CA LYS A 100 -5.23 -14.76 -1.31
C LYS A 100 -5.32 -15.22 0.15
N ILE A 101 -4.27 -14.99 0.93
CA ILE A 101 -4.43 -14.90 2.39
C ILE A 101 -4.94 -13.49 2.69
N GLY A 102 -6.12 -13.38 3.32
CA GLY A 102 -6.76 -12.12 3.74
C GLY A 102 -5.99 -11.31 4.79
N ARG A 103 -4.70 -11.04 4.54
CA ARG A 103 -3.77 -10.20 5.29
C ARG A 103 -2.65 -9.58 4.44
N ALA A 104 -2.54 -9.91 3.14
CA ALA A 104 -1.53 -9.34 2.26
C ALA A 104 -2.21 -8.56 1.14
N VAL A 105 -1.92 -7.25 1.13
CA VAL A 105 -2.11 -6.24 0.09
C VAL A 105 -2.62 -6.77 -1.26
N GLN A 106 -3.94 -6.95 -1.33
CA GLN A 106 -4.79 -6.86 -2.51
C GLN A 106 -6.10 -6.24 -2.07
#